data_AF-A2G011-F1
#
_entry.id   AF-A2G011-F1
#
_cell.length_a   1.000
_cell.length_b   1.000
_cell.length_c   1.000
_cell.angle_alpha   90.00
_cell.angle_beta   90.00
_cell.angle_gamma   90.00
#
_symmetry.space_group_name_H-M   'P 1'
#
loop_
_entity.id
_entity.type
_entity.pdbx_description
1 polymer ?
#
loop_
_entity_poly.entity_id
_entity_poly.type
_entity_poly.pdbx_seq_one_letter_code
_entity_poly.pdbx_strand_id
1 'polypeptide(L)'
;MIKGGYGGGGATFNHYGADYNYGSGSGGGQTAVKFLSNDLWHRVIVSGAGGGSDNVYPTETLKGTDDGSGGAGGGFVGQGYWQNGQIQLSRLADSTSGFTFGSGESAQFYRSRNPKGVQSSYGGADRPGAGAGWFGGFAGHHQDAGAGGGSSWALSENRPIPTGTITAHGSFYNESESHPYAFTLNDGFIFKDVKTASGVWEGHGRLVITIIQRGYSICRINYNLRFSNEFLLCFSVKP
;
A
#
# COMPACT_ATOMS: atom_id res chain seq x y z
N MET A 1 2.00 18.31 -16.13
CA MET A 1 2.06 17.14 -15.23
C MET A 1 0.77 16.35 -15.42
N ILE A 2 0.87 15.05 -15.69
CA ILE A 2 -0.26 14.16 -15.91
C ILE A 2 -0.64 13.56 -14.55
N LYS A 3 -1.94 13.61 -14.22
CA LYS A 3 -2.43 13.14 -12.92
C LYS A 3 -2.23 11.63 -12.79
N GLY A 4 -1.89 11.18 -11.59
CA GLY A 4 -1.87 9.75 -11.26
C GLY A 4 -3.27 9.14 -11.21
N GLY A 5 -3.32 7.82 -11.03
CA GLY A 5 -4.55 7.05 -10.94
C GLY A 5 -5.46 7.48 -9.79
N TYR A 6 -6.76 7.20 -9.94
CA TYR A 6 -7.80 7.54 -8.98
C TYR A 6 -7.48 7.03 -7.56
N GLY A 7 -7.68 7.87 -6.55
CA GLY A 7 -7.28 7.55 -5.17
C GLY A 7 -5.85 7.98 -4.83
N GLY A 8 -5.34 9.01 -5.53
CA GLY A 8 -4.14 9.75 -5.11
C GLY A 8 -2.81 9.14 -5.55
N GLY A 9 -2.80 8.44 -6.68
CA GLY A 9 -1.55 8.10 -7.35
C GLY A 9 -0.73 9.35 -7.67
N GLY A 10 0.59 9.23 -7.56
CA GLY A 10 1.53 10.28 -7.88
C GLY A 10 1.44 10.72 -9.34
N ALA A 11 1.53 12.02 -9.56
CA ALA A 11 1.52 12.60 -10.89
C ALA A 11 2.89 12.43 -11.58
N THR A 12 2.87 12.44 -12.90
CA THR A 12 4.04 12.21 -13.76
C THR A 12 4.32 13.40 -14.67
N PHE A 13 5.54 13.52 -15.17
CA PHE A 13 5.86 14.44 -16.25
C PHE A 13 5.66 13.75 -17.60
N ASN A 14 5.14 14.50 -18.56
CA ASN A 14 5.00 14.02 -19.92
C ASN A 14 6.38 14.06 -20.60
N HIS A 15 6.82 12.94 -21.16
CA HIS A 15 7.84 12.93 -22.18
C HIS A 15 7.26 13.48 -23.48
N TYR A 16 7.83 14.57 -23.98
CA TYR A 16 7.50 15.07 -25.31
C TYR A 16 8.79 15.41 -26.04
N GLY A 17 9.23 14.50 -26.90
CA GLY A 17 10.38 14.69 -27.79
C GLY A 17 9.96 15.22 -29.16
N ALA A 18 8.88 14.68 -29.73
CA ALA A 18 8.29 15.08 -31.01
C ALA A 18 6.81 14.65 -31.10
N ASP A 19 6.09 15.09 -32.13
CA ASP A 19 4.66 14.76 -32.37
C ASP A 19 4.37 13.26 -32.54
N TYR A 20 5.39 12.42 -32.74
CA TYR A 20 5.28 10.97 -32.82
C TYR A 20 6.05 10.25 -31.70
N ASN A 21 6.64 11.01 -30.78
CA ASN A 21 7.45 10.49 -29.67
C ASN A 21 7.10 11.23 -28.38
N TYR A 22 6.01 10.78 -27.75
CA TYR A 22 5.49 11.33 -26.51
C TYR A 22 4.85 10.22 -25.66
N GLY A 23 4.89 10.37 -24.33
CA GLY A 23 4.48 9.31 -23.40
C GLY A 23 4.55 9.76 -21.94
N SER A 24 3.91 9.02 -21.04
CA SER A 24 4.13 9.21 -19.60
C SER A 24 3.67 8.03 -18.79
N GLY A 25 4.46 7.64 -17.80
CA GLY A 25 4.02 6.69 -16.77
C GLY A 25 3.42 7.35 -15.54
N SER A 26 2.12 7.19 -15.27
CA SER A 26 1.50 7.78 -14.05
C SER A 26 1.51 6.80 -12.87
N GLY A 27 1.59 7.30 -11.63
CA GLY A 27 1.49 6.45 -10.44
C GLY A 27 0.08 5.85 -10.30
N GLY A 28 -0.02 4.58 -9.90
CA GLY A 28 -1.31 3.92 -9.77
C GLY A 28 -2.11 4.39 -8.55
N GLY A 29 -3.42 4.25 -8.67
CA GLY A 29 -4.39 4.68 -7.67
C GLY A 29 -4.49 3.76 -6.45
N GLN A 30 -5.14 4.26 -5.40
CA GLN A 30 -5.57 3.43 -4.28
C GLN A 30 -6.78 2.58 -4.69
N THR A 31 -6.73 1.30 -4.33
CA THR A 31 -7.88 0.39 -4.37
C THR A 31 -8.41 0.18 -2.96
N ALA A 32 -9.73 0.25 -2.81
CA ALA A 32 -10.45 -0.08 -1.59
C ALA A 32 -11.36 -1.29 -1.85
N VAL A 33 -11.40 -2.24 -0.92
CA VAL A 33 -12.30 -3.40 -1.02
C VAL A 33 -13.73 -2.99 -0.61
N LYS A 34 -14.71 -3.31 -1.46
CA LYS A 34 -16.14 -3.19 -1.15
C LYS A 34 -16.71 -4.59 -0.89
N PHE A 35 -17.35 -4.79 0.26
CA PHE A 35 -18.01 -6.05 0.60
C PHE A 35 -19.44 -6.08 0.05
N LEU A 36 -19.88 -7.24 -0.45
CA LEU A 36 -21.18 -7.43 -1.12
C LEU A 36 -22.36 -7.54 -0.14
N SER A 37 -22.10 -7.86 1.13
CA SER A 37 -23.10 -7.93 2.21
C SER A 37 -22.62 -7.10 3.40
N ASN A 38 -23.52 -6.28 3.95
CA ASN A 38 -23.21 -5.30 5.00
C ASN A 38 -23.33 -5.92 6.40
N ASP A 39 -22.22 -6.13 7.09
CA ASP A 39 -22.16 -6.52 8.51
C ASP A 39 -21.58 -5.40 9.40
N LEU A 40 -22.13 -4.19 9.29
CA LEU A 40 -22.02 -3.05 10.24
C LEU A 40 -20.62 -2.51 10.60
N TRP A 41 -19.52 -3.20 10.29
CA TRP A 41 -18.16 -2.83 10.72
C TRP A 41 -17.11 -3.23 9.69
N HIS A 42 -17.01 -2.48 8.59
CA HIS A 42 -15.96 -2.71 7.61
C HIS A 42 -14.78 -1.79 7.88
N ARG A 43 -13.59 -2.36 8.14
CA ARG A 43 -12.34 -1.62 8.15
C ARG A 43 -11.71 -1.76 6.77
N VAL A 44 -11.62 -0.64 6.06
CA VAL A 44 -11.13 -0.59 4.68
C VAL A 44 -9.65 -0.96 4.67
N ILE A 45 -9.30 -1.97 3.88
CA ILE A 45 -7.91 -2.27 3.55
C ILE A 45 -7.63 -1.63 2.21
N VAL A 46 -6.61 -0.77 2.24
CA VAL A 46 -6.23 0.11 1.16
C VAL A 46 -4.90 -0.38 0.63
N SER A 47 -4.88 -0.85 -0.61
CA SER A 47 -3.64 -1.13 -1.35
C SER A 47 -3.61 -0.22 -2.55
N GLY A 48 -2.51 0.46 -2.85
CA GLY A 48 -2.41 1.18 -4.12
C GLY A 48 -1.29 0.62 -4.99
N ALA A 49 -1.62 0.50 -6.27
CA ALA A 49 -0.73 -0.03 -7.28
C ALA A 49 0.21 1.06 -7.79
N GLY A 50 1.38 0.69 -8.29
CA GLY A 50 2.22 1.53 -9.15
C GLY A 50 1.78 1.42 -10.61
N GLY A 51 2.04 2.45 -11.41
CA GLY A 51 1.88 2.40 -12.86
C GLY A 51 3.21 2.18 -13.59
N GLY A 52 3.16 1.76 -14.86
CA GLY A 52 4.34 1.59 -15.70
C GLY A 52 4.87 2.92 -16.24
N SER A 53 6.11 2.94 -16.70
CA SER A 53 6.70 4.00 -17.53
C SER A 53 6.42 3.78 -19.01
N ASP A 54 6.94 4.68 -19.84
CA ASP A 54 7.10 4.44 -21.26
C ASP A 54 7.90 3.15 -21.55
N ASN A 55 7.61 2.60 -22.71
CA ASN A 55 8.44 1.63 -23.41
C ASN A 55 8.38 2.07 -24.87
N VAL A 56 9.39 2.80 -25.35
CA VAL A 56 9.33 3.45 -26.67
C VAL A 56 9.57 2.45 -27.80
N TYR A 57 10.14 1.28 -27.47
CA TYR A 57 10.50 0.27 -28.46
C TYR A 57 9.57 -0.96 -28.38
N PRO A 58 8.74 -1.22 -29.41
CA PRO A 58 7.82 -2.36 -29.44
C PRO A 58 8.53 -3.73 -29.47
N THR A 59 9.86 -3.75 -29.66
CA THR A 59 10.70 -4.95 -29.63
C THR A 59 11.38 -5.18 -28.28
N GLU A 60 11.25 -4.28 -27.30
CA GLU A 60 11.79 -4.49 -25.95
C GLU A 60 11.05 -5.67 -25.28
N THR A 61 11.84 -6.54 -24.66
CA THR A 61 11.33 -7.64 -23.85
C THR A 61 11.08 -7.18 -22.42
N LEU A 62 10.14 -7.82 -21.72
CA LEU A 62 10.02 -7.69 -20.27
C LEU A 62 11.39 -7.80 -19.58
N LYS A 63 11.71 -6.85 -18.70
CA LYS A 63 12.99 -6.63 -18.02
C LYS A 63 14.14 -6.17 -18.94
N GLY A 64 13.80 -5.56 -20.07
CA GLY A 64 14.73 -4.88 -20.96
C GLY A 64 15.28 -3.58 -20.37
N THR A 65 16.18 -2.95 -21.12
CA THR A 65 16.84 -1.70 -20.69
C THR A 65 15.89 -0.50 -20.67
N ASP A 66 14.81 -0.54 -21.45
CA ASP A 66 13.75 0.48 -21.49
C ASP A 66 12.46 0.02 -20.79
N ASP A 67 12.53 -1.05 -19.97
CA ASP A 67 11.37 -1.57 -19.24
C ASP A 67 11.29 -1.02 -17.81
N GLY A 68 10.70 0.17 -17.67
CA GLY A 68 10.27 0.71 -16.38
C GLY A 68 8.90 0.18 -15.93
N SER A 69 8.81 -1.12 -15.69
CA SER A 69 7.61 -1.72 -15.10
C SER A 69 7.38 -1.28 -13.65
N GLY A 70 6.18 -0.80 -13.34
CA GLY A 70 5.78 -0.38 -11.99
C GLY A 70 5.51 -1.55 -11.03
N GLY A 71 5.64 -1.32 -9.73
CA GLY A 71 5.27 -2.28 -8.70
C GLY A 71 3.77 -2.37 -8.52
N ALA A 72 3.18 -3.55 -8.34
CA ALA A 72 1.72 -3.71 -8.23
C ALA A 72 1.14 -3.25 -6.87
N GLY A 73 1.98 -2.70 -5.98
CA GLY A 73 1.61 -2.43 -4.60
C GLY A 73 1.30 -3.69 -3.80
N GLY A 74 0.71 -3.49 -2.62
CA GLY A 74 0.28 -4.58 -1.75
C GLY A 74 1.23 -4.85 -0.58
N GLY A 75 0.81 -5.70 0.36
CA GLY A 75 1.64 -6.08 1.51
C GLY A 75 1.80 -5.01 2.58
N PHE A 76 2.35 -5.35 3.76
CA PHE A 76 2.67 -4.33 4.76
C PHE A 76 3.83 -3.42 4.35
N VAL A 77 4.63 -3.89 3.40
CA VAL A 77 5.70 -3.17 2.73
C VAL A 77 5.32 -3.15 1.25
N GLY A 78 5.26 -1.96 0.67
CA GLY A 78 4.97 -1.76 -0.75
C GLY A 78 6.04 -2.40 -1.62
N GLN A 79 5.72 -2.56 -2.90
CA GLN A 79 6.66 -3.13 -3.86
C GLN A 79 7.56 -2.09 -4.50
N GLY A 80 8.75 -2.53 -4.87
CA GLY A 80 9.67 -1.75 -5.69
C GLY A 80 9.19 -1.59 -7.12
N TYR A 81 10.09 -1.11 -7.98
CA TYR A 81 9.84 -0.91 -9.41
C TYR A 81 11.04 -1.40 -10.21
N TRP A 82 10.88 -1.61 -11.50
CA TRP A 82 11.98 -1.91 -12.40
C TRP A 82 12.61 -0.61 -12.91
N GLN A 83 13.93 -0.62 -13.04
CA GLN A 83 14.70 0.44 -13.65
C GLN A 83 15.82 -0.20 -14.46
N ASN A 84 15.90 0.07 -15.76
CA ASN A 84 16.88 -0.54 -16.66
C ASN A 84 16.93 -2.07 -16.55
N GLY A 85 15.77 -2.72 -16.46
CA GLY A 85 15.67 -4.17 -16.30
C GLY A 85 16.14 -4.72 -14.95
N GLN A 86 16.43 -3.85 -13.97
CA GLN A 86 16.83 -4.23 -12.61
C GLN A 86 15.78 -3.80 -11.59
N ILE A 87 15.43 -4.70 -10.67
CA ILE A 87 14.44 -4.42 -9.63
C ILE A 87 15.03 -3.53 -8.53
N GLN A 88 14.34 -2.43 -8.22
CA GLN A 88 14.71 -1.47 -7.19
C GLN A 88 13.94 -1.76 -5.89
N LEU A 89 14.63 -2.33 -4.90
CA LEU A 89 14.04 -2.73 -3.60
C LEU A 89 14.52 -1.89 -2.42
N SER A 90 15.36 -0.89 -2.65
CA SER A 90 15.96 -0.06 -1.59
C SER A 90 15.01 0.99 -1.01
N ARG A 91 13.86 1.23 -1.65
CA ARG A 91 12.93 2.31 -1.32
C ARG A 91 11.49 1.79 -1.38
N LEU A 92 11.09 1.08 -0.34
CA LEU A 92 9.78 0.48 -0.23
C LEU A 92 8.94 1.26 0.76
N ALA A 93 7.70 1.56 0.41
CA ALA A 93 6.80 2.26 1.32
C ALA A 93 6.36 1.35 2.46
N ASP A 94 6.48 1.85 3.68
CA ASP A 94 5.98 1.21 4.89
C ASP A 94 5.53 2.25 5.91
N SER A 95 5.22 1.82 7.13
CA SER A 95 4.76 2.71 8.20
C SER A 95 5.77 3.74 8.69
N THR A 96 7.01 3.68 8.23
CA THR A 96 8.09 4.56 8.68
C THR A 96 8.64 5.46 7.58
N SER A 97 8.33 5.19 6.32
CA SER A 97 9.06 5.78 5.19
C SER A 97 8.19 6.26 4.03
N GLY A 98 6.98 5.70 3.86
CA GLY A 98 6.12 6.03 2.74
C GLY A 98 5.39 7.36 2.89
N PHE A 99 4.71 7.74 1.82
CA PHE A 99 3.79 8.88 1.79
C PHE A 99 2.52 8.53 2.57
N THR A 100 1.82 9.54 3.09
CA THR A 100 0.63 9.34 3.92
C THR A 100 -0.53 8.75 3.12
N PHE A 101 -1.50 8.21 3.86
CA PHE A 101 -2.71 7.58 3.38
C PHE A 101 -3.29 8.25 2.12
N GLY A 102 -3.46 7.45 1.08
CA GLY A 102 -4.07 7.88 -0.17
C GLY A 102 -3.19 8.83 -1.00
N SER A 103 -1.88 8.91 -0.76
CA SER A 103 -0.96 9.73 -1.56
C SER A 103 0.27 8.93 -1.96
N GLY A 104 0.55 8.83 -3.26
CA GLY A 104 1.85 8.41 -3.78
C GLY A 104 2.71 9.61 -4.18
N GLU A 105 4.04 9.46 -4.15
CA GLU A 105 4.96 10.52 -4.57
C GLU A 105 4.74 10.94 -6.04
N SER A 106 4.61 12.23 -6.30
CA SER A 106 4.67 12.74 -7.68
C SER A 106 6.12 12.90 -8.14
N ALA A 107 6.36 12.65 -9.43
CA ALA A 107 7.65 12.89 -10.02
C ALA A 107 8.10 14.35 -9.83
N GLN A 108 9.39 14.53 -9.55
CA GLN A 108 10.03 15.83 -9.35
C GLN A 108 11.22 16.02 -10.29
N PHE A 109 11.60 17.28 -10.50
CA PHE A 109 12.63 17.64 -11.47
C PHE A 109 14.06 17.29 -11.04
N TYR A 110 14.39 17.33 -9.75
CA TYR A 110 15.76 17.08 -9.28
C TYR A 110 15.87 15.82 -8.43
N ARG A 111 14.93 15.65 -7.50
CA ARG A 111 14.93 14.58 -6.50
C ARG A 111 13.62 14.55 -5.74
N SER A 112 13.39 13.44 -5.06
CA SER A 112 12.42 13.32 -3.97
C SER A 112 12.70 14.37 -2.89
N ARG A 113 11.63 14.96 -2.38
CA ARG A 113 11.65 15.79 -1.16
C ARG A 113 11.63 14.96 0.11
N ASN A 114 11.11 13.74 0.04
CA ASN A 114 11.24 12.77 1.12
C ASN A 114 12.71 12.29 1.16
N PRO A 115 13.44 12.40 2.30
CA PRO A 115 14.83 11.97 2.40
C PRO A 115 15.06 10.48 2.11
N LYS A 116 14.02 9.65 2.25
CA LYS A 116 14.06 8.21 1.97
C LYS A 116 13.75 7.85 0.51
N GLY A 117 13.28 8.82 -0.28
CA GLY A 117 13.02 8.65 -1.70
C GLY A 117 14.27 8.77 -2.56
N VAL A 118 14.09 8.81 -3.89
CA VAL A 118 15.21 8.91 -4.84
C VAL A 118 15.84 10.31 -4.77
N GLN A 119 17.09 10.39 -4.34
CA GLN A 119 17.78 11.67 -4.07
C GLN A 119 18.50 12.29 -5.28
N SER A 120 18.45 11.64 -6.44
CA SER A 120 19.05 12.11 -7.69
C SER A 120 18.21 11.64 -8.86
N SER A 121 17.71 12.56 -9.66
CA SER A 121 17.06 12.22 -10.92
C SER A 121 18.07 12.00 -12.04
N TYR A 122 17.76 11.09 -12.98
CA TYR A 122 18.61 10.83 -14.14
C TYR A 122 17.79 10.79 -15.44
N GLY A 123 18.42 11.25 -16.52
CA GLY A 123 17.84 11.24 -17.86
C GLY A 123 16.72 12.25 -18.09
N GLY A 124 15.88 11.94 -19.08
CA GLY A 124 14.85 12.82 -19.63
C GLY A 124 13.66 13.12 -18.72
N ALA A 125 12.62 13.69 -19.34
CA ALA A 125 11.41 14.17 -18.66
C ALA A 125 10.36 13.08 -18.39
N ASP A 126 10.47 11.88 -19.00
CA ASP A 126 9.61 10.76 -18.61
C ASP A 126 10.00 10.32 -17.21
N ARG A 127 9.16 10.51 -16.22
CA ARG A 127 9.50 10.10 -14.85
C ARG A 127 8.24 9.68 -14.14
N PRO A 128 8.15 8.44 -13.66
CA PRO A 128 6.92 7.94 -13.10
C PRO A 128 6.60 8.59 -11.76
N GLY A 129 5.31 8.87 -11.54
CA GLY A 129 4.78 9.05 -10.19
C GLY A 129 4.65 7.69 -9.50
N ALA A 130 4.49 7.67 -8.18
CA ALA A 130 4.37 6.45 -7.40
C ALA A 130 2.91 6.03 -7.12
N GLY A 131 2.72 4.78 -6.77
CA GLY A 131 1.44 4.26 -6.32
C GLY A 131 0.99 4.84 -4.98
N ALA A 132 -0.30 5.13 -4.85
CA ALA A 132 -0.90 5.42 -3.56
C ALA A 132 -0.93 4.18 -2.66
N GLY A 133 -1.47 4.29 -1.46
CA GLY A 133 -1.63 3.15 -0.56
C GLY A 133 -2.00 3.62 0.83
N TRP A 134 -1.91 2.72 1.81
CA TRP A 134 -1.96 3.16 3.19
C TRP A 134 -0.74 4.00 3.54
N PHE A 135 0.43 3.51 3.11
CA PHE A 135 1.60 4.35 2.90
C PHE A 135 1.97 4.29 1.43
N GLY A 136 1.95 5.42 0.73
CA GLY A 136 2.23 5.47 -0.70
C GLY A 136 3.71 5.34 -1.03
N GLY A 137 3.94 4.86 -2.26
CA GLY A 137 5.25 4.55 -2.84
C GLY A 137 6.12 5.77 -3.12
N PHE A 138 7.34 5.47 -3.57
CA PHE A 138 8.31 6.46 -4.05
C PHE A 138 8.35 6.52 -5.57
N ALA A 139 8.58 7.72 -6.09
CA ALA A 139 8.72 7.97 -7.52
C ALA A 139 10.13 7.55 -7.99
N GLY A 140 10.22 6.93 -9.16
CA GLY A 140 11.47 6.40 -9.70
C GLY A 140 12.49 7.49 -10.07
N HIS A 141 12.01 8.68 -10.44
CA HIS A 141 12.83 9.85 -10.83
C HIS A 141 13.90 9.55 -11.90
N HIS A 142 13.67 8.54 -12.73
CA HIS A 142 14.56 8.12 -13.79
C HIS A 142 13.71 7.86 -15.04
N GLN A 143 14.26 8.17 -16.22
CA GLN A 143 13.59 7.96 -17.50
C GLN A 143 13.05 6.53 -17.66
N ASP A 144 13.93 5.55 -17.53
CA ASP A 144 13.59 4.15 -17.79
C ASP A 144 13.15 3.41 -16.50
N ALA A 145 12.57 4.13 -15.52
CA ALA A 145 12.10 3.55 -14.27
C ALA A 145 10.58 3.49 -14.21
N GLY A 146 10.05 2.47 -13.54
CA GLY A 146 8.62 2.36 -13.21
C GLY A 146 8.23 3.02 -11.90
N ALA A 147 6.92 3.03 -11.61
CA ALA A 147 6.39 3.55 -10.35
C ALA A 147 6.59 2.59 -9.18
N GLY A 148 7.11 3.06 -8.05
CA GLY A 148 7.06 2.29 -6.80
C GLY A 148 5.63 2.07 -6.33
N GLY A 149 5.31 0.87 -5.86
CA GLY A 149 3.99 0.53 -5.34
C GLY A 149 3.79 1.01 -3.89
N GLY A 150 2.56 1.34 -3.51
CA GLY A 150 2.24 1.64 -2.12
C GLY A 150 1.94 0.39 -1.29
N SER A 151 2.04 0.53 0.02
CA SER A 151 1.74 -0.52 0.98
C SER A 151 0.24 -0.62 1.28
N SER A 152 -0.13 -1.81 1.72
CA SER A 152 -1.39 -2.13 2.36
C SER A 152 -1.37 -1.95 3.87
N TRP A 153 -2.55 -1.99 4.48
CA TRP A 153 -2.66 -1.94 5.92
C TRP A 153 -3.76 -2.82 6.50
N ALA A 154 -3.42 -3.49 7.60
CA ALA A 154 -4.35 -4.08 8.55
C ALA A 154 -3.86 -3.79 9.98
N LEU A 155 -4.79 -3.65 10.91
CA LEU A 155 -4.49 -3.60 12.35
C LEU A 155 -4.21 -5.03 12.83
N SER A 156 -2.94 -5.37 13.05
CA SER A 156 -2.53 -6.70 13.52
C SER A 156 -1.47 -6.58 14.62
N GLU A 157 -1.42 -7.53 15.56
CA GLU A 157 -0.44 -7.56 16.67
C GLU A 157 1.01 -7.53 16.17
N ASN A 158 1.27 -8.14 15.00
CA ASN A 158 2.62 -8.28 14.44
C ASN A 158 3.11 -7.04 13.69
N ARG A 159 2.40 -5.90 13.79
CA ARG A 159 2.72 -4.71 13.02
C ARG A 159 3.39 -3.63 13.85
N PRO A 160 4.46 -2.99 13.32
CA PRO A 160 4.94 -1.71 13.83
C PRO A 160 3.87 -0.62 13.63
N ILE A 161 3.14 -0.31 14.70
CA ILE A 161 2.30 0.89 14.77
C ILE A 161 3.22 2.07 15.12
N PRO A 162 3.29 3.11 14.28
CA PRO A 162 4.12 4.26 14.59
C PRO A 162 3.63 4.91 15.89
N THR A 163 4.58 5.24 16.76
CA THR A 163 4.31 5.93 18.02
C THR A 163 4.53 7.43 17.89
N GLY A 164 3.86 8.21 18.73
CA GLY A 164 3.92 9.67 18.68
C GLY A 164 3.16 10.27 17.51
N THR A 165 3.51 11.50 17.15
CA THR A 165 2.92 12.23 16.02
C THR A 165 3.62 11.87 14.72
N ILE A 166 2.83 11.50 13.71
CA ILE A 166 3.30 11.25 12.34
C ILE A 166 2.97 12.49 11.52
N THR A 167 3.96 13.00 10.80
CA THR A 167 3.76 14.08 9.82
C THR A 167 3.09 13.54 8.56
N ALA A 168 2.07 14.25 8.08
CA ALA A 168 1.45 13.97 6.81
C ALA A 168 2.43 14.27 5.66
N HIS A 169 2.44 13.42 4.65
CA HIS A 169 3.26 13.51 3.46
C HIS A 169 2.37 13.16 2.27
N GLY A 170 1.74 14.16 1.67
CA GLY A 170 1.05 14.01 0.41
C GLY A 170 2.00 14.11 -0.77
N SER A 171 1.46 14.07 -1.98
CA SER A 171 2.20 13.72 -3.19
C SER A 171 3.38 14.63 -3.55
N PHE A 172 3.46 15.86 -3.02
CA PHE A 172 4.57 16.78 -3.23
C PHE A 172 5.40 17.03 -1.96
N TYR A 173 5.16 16.26 -0.89
CA TYR A 173 5.85 16.35 0.39
C TYR A 173 5.83 17.79 0.94
N ASN A 174 4.66 18.41 0.93
CA ASN A 174 4.45 19.82 1.29
C ASN A 174 3.49 20.00 2.47
N GLU A 175 2.98 18.90 2.99
CA GLU A 175 2.12 18.83 4.15
C GLU A 175 2.95 19.01 5.42
N SER A 176 2.43 19.81 6.33
CA SER A 176 3.08 20.18 7.58
C SER A 176 2.30 19.72 8.81
N GLU A 177 1.12 19.12 8.61
CA GLU A 177 0.28 18.64 9.70
C GLU A 177 0.88 17.36 10.28
N SER A 178 0.82 17.24 11.61
CA SER A 178 1.28 16.06 12.33
C SER A 178 0.22 15.66 13.36
N HIS A 179 -0.17 14.39 13.33
CA HIS A 179 -1.17 13.86 14.26
C HIS A 179 -0.73 12.51 14.82
N PRO A 180 -1.17 12.14 16.03
CA PRO A 180 -1.03 10.78 16.51
C PRO A 180 -1.67 9.79 15.53
N TYR A 181 -1.12 8.59 15.47
CA TYR A 181 -1.72 7.56 14.64
C TYR A 181 -3.12 7.21 15.15
N ALA A 182 -4.10 7.17 14.24
CA ALA A 182 -5.51 7.03 14.59
C ALA A 182 -5.89 5.64 15.11
N PHE A 183 -5.02 4.63 14.94
CA PHE A 183 -5.28 3.25 15.34
C PHE A 183 -4.26 2.75 16.34
N THR A 184 -4.72 2.20 17.45
CA THR A 184 -3.92 1.54 18.47
C THR A 184 -4.32 0.06 18.56
N LEU A 185 -3.44 -0.76 19.16
CA LEU A 185 -3.79 -2.15 19.47
C LEU A 185 -4.95 -2.26 20.48
N ASN A 186 -5.33 -1.16 21.14
CA ASN A 186 -6.44 -1.13 22.09
C ASN A 186 -7.77 -0.76 21.41
N ASP A 187 -7.78 -0.38 20.12
CA ASP A 187 -8.97 0.15 19.42
C ASP A 187 -9.94 -0.96 18.93
N GLY A 188 -10.06 -2.04 19.71
CA GLY A 188 -10.98 -3.15 19.47
C GLY A 188 -10.37 -4.31 18.70
N PHE A 189 -11.06 -4.82 17.67
CA PHE A 189 -10.67 -6.05 16.98
C PHE A 189 -9.31 -5.94 16.28
N ILE A 190 -8.42 -6.90 16.52
CA ILE A 190 -7.11 -7.01 15.87
C ILE A 190 -7.15 -8.19 14.91
N PHE A 191 -6.77 -7.97 13.65
CA PHE A 191 -6.70 -9.04 12.66
C PHE A 191 -5.58 -10.02 12.99
N LYS A 192 -5.87 -11.31 12.82
CA LYS A 192 -4.92 -12.42 12.98
C LYS A 192 -4.68 -13.08 11.63
N ASP A 193 -3.49 -13.65 11.45
CA ASP A 193 -3.10 -14.39 10.24
C ASP A 193 -3.33 -13.63 8.92
N VAL A 194 -3.08 -12.31 8.93
CA VAL A 194 -3.21 -11.47 7.73
C VAL A 194 -2.20 -11.92 6.69
N LYS A 195 -2.70 -12.45 5.58
CA LYS A 195 -1.88 -12.82 4.41
C LYS A 195 -2.15 -11.85 3.28
N THR A 196 -1.08 -11.28 2.77
CA THR A 196 -1.11 -10.35 1.64
C THR A 196 -0.46 -11.01 0.44
N ALA A 197 -1.05 -10.87 -0.74
CA ALA A 197 -0.45 -11.30 -1.99
C ALA A 197 -0.47 -10.12 -2.96
N SER A 198 0.68 -9.86 -3.58
CA SER A 198 0.73 -8.86 -4.63
C SER A 198 0.25 -9.47 -5.95
N GLY A 199 -0.56 -8.71 -6.69
CA GLY A 199 -1.17 -9.15 -7.95
C GLY A 199 -0.26 -9.00 -9.17
N VAL A 200 1.06 -8.94 -8.96
CA VAL A 200 2.02 -8.75 -10.05
C VAL A 200 1.74 -9.83 -11.11
N TRP A 201 1.59 -9.40 -12.37
CA TRP A 201 1.48 -10.19 -13.61
C TRP A 201 0.08 -10.51 -14.17
N GLU A 202 -1.01 -10.50 -13.39
CA GLU A 202 -2.36 -10.81 -13.95
C GLU A 202 -3.44 -9.77 -13.60
N GLY A 203 -3.08 -8.63 -13.00
CA GLY A 203 -4.04 -7.54 -12.73
C GLY A 203 -5.03 -7.82 -11.60
N HIS A 204 -4.81 -8.88 -10.81
CA HIS A 204 -5.69 -9.28 -9.71
C HIS A 204 -4.91 -9.35 -8.38
N GLY A 205 -4.80 -8.23 -7.69
CA GLY A 205 -4.36 -8.22 -6.29
C GLY A 205 -5.35 -8.99 -5.40
N ARG A 206 -4.87 -9.84 -4.50
CA ARG A 206 -5.72 -10.63 -3.59
C ARG A 206 -5.29 -10.45 -2.14
N LEU A 207 -6.26 -10.13 -1.30
CA LEU A 207 -6.11 -10.14 0.15
C LEU A 207 -6.91 -11.29 0.75
N VAL A 208 -6.30 -12.08 1.63
CA VAL A 208 -6.99 -13.16 2.35
C VAL A 208 -6.97 -12.83 3.83
N ILE A 209 -8.15 -12.56 4.39
CA ILE A 209 -8.33 -12.24 5.81
C ILE A 209 -9.07 -13.39 6.46
N THR A 210 -8.48 -13.99 7.50
CA THR A 210 -9.16 -14.99 8.32
C THR A 210 -9.67 -14.31 9.58
N ILE A 211 -10.99 -14.21 9.73
CA ILE A 211 -11.61 -13.77 10.98
C ILE A 211 -11.75 -14.98 11.90
N ILE A 212 -10.93 -15.05 12.94
CA ILE A 212 -11.12 -16.06 13.98
C ILE A 212 -12.21 -15.53 14.92
N GLN A 213 -13.45 -15.98 14.71
CA GLN A 213 -14.53 -15.79 15.66
C GLN A 213 -14.13 -16.53 16.94
N ARG A 214 -13.63 -15.81 17.95
CA ARG A 214 -13.62 -16.34 19.31
C ARG A 214 -15.07 -16.58 19.66
N GLY A 215 -15.48 -17.85 19.71
CA GLY A 215 -16.79 -18.24 20.17
C GLY A 215 -17.06 -17.52 21.48
N TYR A 216 -18.05 -16.63 21.48
CA TYR A 216 -18.67 -16.22 22.72
C TYR A 216 -19.26 -17.49 23.29
N SER A 217 -18.63 -18.05 24.32
CA SER A 217 -19.33 -18.92 25.25
C SER A 217 -20.37 -18.03 25.93
N ILE A 218 -21.55 -17.94 25.33
CA ILE A 218 -22.72 -17.37 25.97
C ILE A 218 -23.02 -18.32 27.13
N CYS A 219 -22.47 -18.00 28.30
CA CYS A 219 -22.90 -18.61 29.53
C CYS A 219 -24.32 -18.08 29.80
N ARG A 220 -25.34 -18.70 29.20
CA ARG A 220 -26.72 -18.52 29.64
C ARG A 220 -26.86 -19.24 30.98
N ILE A 221 -26.51 -18.55 32.05
CA ILE A 221 -26.93 -18.93 33.39
C ILE A 221 -28.42 -18.58 33.47
N ASN A 222 -29.28 -19.52 33.08
CA ASN A 222 -30.68 -19.48 33.46
C ASN A 222 -30.74 -19.81 34.95
N TYR A 223 -30.84 -18.79 35.79
CA TYR A 223 -31.12 -18.97 37.21
C TYR A 223 -32.49 -19.61 37.39
N ASN A 224 -32.50 -20.88 37.79
CA ASN A 224 -33.54 -21.49 38.62
C ASN A 224 -33.01 -22.80 39.23
N LEU A 225 -31.86 -22.71 39.90
CA LEU A 225 -31.34 -23.83 40.70
C LEU A 225 -31.43 -23.45 42.17
N ARG A 226 -32.36 -24.12 42.86
CA ARG A 226 -32.45 -24.12 44.32
C ARG A 226 -31.13 -24.61 44.90
N PHE A 227 -30.66 -23.95 45.95
CA PHE A 227 -29.46 -24.34 46.68
C PHE A 227 -29.57 -25.78 47.18
N SER A 228 -28.75 -26.67 46.62
CA SER A 228 -28.23 -27.85 47.30
C SER A 228 -26.84 -28.14 46.76
N ASN A 229 -25.88 -28.28 47.66
CA ASN A 229 -24.44 -28.40 47.44
C ASN A 229 -24.05 -29.52 46.46
N GLU A 230 -23.84 -29.24 45.17
CA GLU A 230 -23.06 -30.13 44.30
C GLU A 230 -22.19 -29.35 43.30
N PHE A 231 -20.96 -29.85 43.12
CA PHE A 231 -19.86 -29.25 42.37
C PHE A 231 -20.16 -29.16 40.87
N LEU A 232 -19.90 -28.00 40.26
CA LEU A 232 -19.91 -27.83 38.81
C LEU A 232 -18.55 -28.28 38.22
N LEU A 233 -18.54 -29.40 37.49
CA LEU A 233 -17.38 -29.87 36.72
C LEU A 233 -17.55 -29.49 35.25
N CYS A 234 -16.70 -28.59 34.76
CA CYS A 234 -16.56 -28.30 33.33
C CYS A 234 -15.33 -29.00 32.77
N PHE A 235 -15.52 -29.85 31.74
CA PHE A 235 -14.42 -30.50 31.03
C PHE A 235 -14.03 -29.69 29.79
N SER A 236 -12.72 -29.56 29.59
CA SER A 236 -12.11 -29.05 28.35
C SER A 236 -11.57 -30.24 27.57
N VAL A 237 -12.00 -30.41 26.32
CA VAL A 237 -11.43 -31.42 25.41
C VAL A 237 -10.62 -30.67 24.35
N LYS A 238 -9.30 -30.84 24.41
CA LYS A 238 -8.34 -30.38 23.39
C LYS A 238 -8.06 -31.53 22.40
N PRO A 239 -8.03 -31.29 21.08
CA PRO A 239 -6.99 -31.84 20.22
C PRO A 239 -5.75 -30.92 20.22
#